data_AF-A0A382QXP2-F1
#
_entry.id   AF-A0A382QXP2-F1
#
_cell.length_a   1.000
_cell.length_b   1.000
_cell.length_c   1.000
_cell.angle_alpha   90.00
_cell.angle_beta   90.00
_cell.angle_gamma   90.00
#
_symmetry.space_group_name_H-M   'P 1'
#
loop_
_entity.id
_entity.type
_entity.pdbx_description
1 polymer ?
#
loop_
_entity_poly.entity_id
_entity_poly.type
_entity_poly.pdbx_seq_one_letter_code
_entity_poly.pdbx_strand_id
1 'polypeptide(L)'
;MPSKEAYKMYGGQAVLDGVMIRSRDSAAICVRKPDGTLANKYESVPKISMPIFRNLPFVRGMFVILESLILGFRGLTYSSLVASGAEDEKIDLVSVVVSVLLGVSFAVGIFFILP
;
A
#
# COMPACT_ATOMS: atom_id res chain seq x y z
N MET A 1 18.57 -34.37 -8.89
CA MET A 1 18.84 -32.93 -8.87
C MET A 1 17.49 -32.21 -8.87
N PRO A 2 17.09 -31.50 -7.81
CA PRO A 2 15.83 -30.76 -7.86
C PRO A 2 15.97 -29.65 -8.91
N SER A 3 14.94 -29.53 -9.76
CA SER A 3 14.84 -28.51 -10.80
C SER A 3 15.02 -27.11 -10.21
N LYS A 4 15.73 -26.23 -10.93
CA LYS A 4 15.90 -24.81 -10.58
C LYS A 4 14.52 -24.15 -10.46
N GLU A 5 13.92 -24.16 -9.26
CA GLU A 5 12.81 -23.27 -8.96
C GLU A 5 13.34 -21.84 -9.02
N ALA A 6 12.82 -21.05 -9.96
CA ALA A 6 13.12 -19.64 -10.03
C ALA A 6 12.78 -19.01 -8.67
N TYR A 7 13.78 -18.44 -7.99
CA TYR A 7 13.62 -17.84 -6.67
C TYR A 7 12.50 -16.79 -6.74
N LYS A 8 11.31 -17.13 -6.23
CA LYS A 8 10.19 -16.19 -6.19
C LYS A 8 10.54 -15.11 -5.19
N MET A 9 10.74 -13.90 -5.67
CA MET A 9 11.01 -12.75 -4.82
C MET A 9 9.71 -12.34 -4.12
N TYR A 10 9.74 -12.36 -2.80
CA TYR A 10 8.70 -11.81 -1.93
C TYR A 10 9.25 -10.58 -1.22
N GLY A 11 8.38 -9.63 -0.94
CA GLY A 11 8.70 -8.44 -0.16
C GLY A 11 7.54 -8.08 0.73
N GLY A 12 7.61 -6.98 1.45
CA GLY A 12 6.54 -6.59 2.34
C GLY A 12 6.66 -5.17 2.86
N GLN A 13 5.65 -4.77 3.61
CA GLN A 13 5.61 -3.51 4.36
C GLN A 13 5.04 -3.80 5.75
N ALA A 14 5.53 -3.09 6.75
CA ALA A 14 4.87 -3.06 8.06
C ALA A 14 3.55 -2.27 7.96
N VAL A 15 2.51 -2.77 8.61
CA VAL A 15 1.20 -2.10 8.73
C VAL A 15 0.83 -1.94 10.20
N LEU A 16 -0.26 -1.27 10.52
CA LEU A 16 -0.65 -1.04 11.92
C LEU A 16 -1.01 -2.38 12.58
N ASP A 17 -0.38 -2.67 13.73
CA ASP A 17 -0.55 -3.93 14.48
C ASP A 17 -0.49 -5.20 13.62
N GLY A 18 0.34 -5.19 12.57
CA GLY A 18 0.34 -6.25 11.58
C GLY A 18 1.48 -6.22 10.57
N VAL A 19 1.44 -7.17 9.64
CA VAL A 19 2.42 -7.33 8.56
C VAL A 19 1.74 -7.56 7.23
N MET A 20 2.29 -6.96 6.18
CA MET A 20 1.92 -7.22 4.79
C MET A 20 3.07 -7.86 4.03
N ILE A 21 2.81 -8.99 3.38
CA ILE A 21 3.74 -9.65 2.45
C ILE A 21 3.13 -9.64 1.06
N ARG A 22 3.92 -9.25 0.06
CA ARG A 22 3.57 -9.27 -1.36
C ARG A 22 4.45 -10.23 -2.14
N SER A 23 3.80 -10.94 -3.05
CA SER A 23 4.38 -11.68 -4.16
C SER A 23 4.27 -10.85 -5.45
N ARG A 24 4.55 -11.47 -6.59
CA ARG A 24 4.41 -10.82 -7.90
C ARG A 24 2.96 -10.45 -8.22
N ASP A 25 2.00 -11.27 -7.80
CA ASP A 25 0.61 -11.19 -8.25
C ASP A 25 -0.40 -11.05 -7.10
N SER A 26 0.03 -11.28 -5.85
CA SER A 26 -0.84 -11.32 -4.68
C SER A 26 -0.17 -10.73 -3.45
N ALA A 27 -0.95 -10.11 -2.58
CA ALA A 27 -0.54 -9.64 -1.27
C ALA A 27 -1.40 -10.29 -0.17
N ALA A 28 -0.77 -10.55 0.96
CA ALA A 28 -1.40 -11.05 2.17
C ALA A 28 -1.10 -10.07 3.31
N ILE A 29 -2.14 -9.70 4.04
CA ILE A 29 -2.07 -8.78 5.18
C ILE A 29 -2.64 -9.51 6.39
N CYS A 30 -1.89 -9.50 7.50
CA CYS A 30 -2.32 -10.05 8.78
C CYS A 30 -2.24 -8.95 9.84
N VAL A 31 -3.34 -8.71 10.55
CA VAL A 31 -3.47 -7.63 11.54
C VAL A 31 -4.09 -8.17 12.81
N ARG A 32 -3.61 -7.71 13.97
CA ARG A 32 -4.18 -8.04 15.26
C ARG A 32 -5.39 -7.15 15.54
N LYS A 33 -6.53 -7.76 15.86
CA LYS A 33 -7.74 -7.08 16.29
C LYS A 33 -7.63 -6.62 17.75
N PRO A 34 -8.45 -5.63 18.18
CA PRO A 34 -8.53 -5.21 19.58
C PRO A 34 -8.90 -6.34 20.55
N ASP A 35 -9.71 -7.30 20.10
CA ASP A 35 -10.10 -8.50 20.86
C ASP A 35 -8.98 -9.56 20.99
N GLY A 36 -7.82 -9.29 20.39
CA GLY A 36 -6.65 -10.17 20.39
C GLY A 36 -6.66 -11.26 19.32
N THR A 37 -7.72 -11.37 18.51
CA THR A 37 -7.76 -12.28 17.37
C THR A 37 -7.00 -11.71 16.16
N LEU A 38 -6.83 -12.50 15.10
CA LEU A 38 -6.13 -12.09 13.89
C LEU A 38 -7.10 -11.95 12.71
N ALA A 39 -7.02 -10.81 12.02
CA ALA A 39 -7.71 -10.57 10.76
C ALA A 39 -6.73 -10.77 9.60
N ASN A 40 -7.15 -11.55 8.59
CA ASN A 40 -6.35 -11.81 7.41
C ASN A 40 -7.06 -11.30 6.16
N LYS A 41 -6.33 -10.63 5.28
CA LYS A 41 -6.82 -10.18 3.99
C LYS A 41 -5.85 -10.59 2.88
N TYR A 42 -6.43 -11.13 1.81
CA TYR A 42 -5.70 -11.48 0.60
C TYR A 42 -6.21 -10.63 -0.55
N GLU A 43 -5.31 -9.96 -1.25
CA GLU A 43 -5.67 -9.14 -2.40
C GLU A 43 -4.73 -9.37 -3.58
N SER A 44 -5.24 -9.21 -4.79
CA SER A 44 -4.41 -9.24 -6.00
C SER A 44 -3.65 -7.92 -6.12
N VAL A 45 -2.36 -8.00 -6.45
CA VAL A 45 -1.56 -6.79 -6.67
C VAL A 45 -2.04 -6.14 -7.97
N PRO A 46 -2.45 -4.85 -7.95
CA PRO A 46 -2.87 -4.17 -9.15
C PRO A 46 -1.70 -4.12 -10.14
N LYS A 47 -1.92 -4.64 -11.35
CA LYS A 47 -0.98 -4.57 -12.46
C LYS A 47 -1.34 -3.36 -13.31
N ILE A 48 -0.60 -2.27 -13.17
CA ILE A 48 -0.69 -1.13 -14.06
C ILE A 48 0.06 -1.54 -15.34
N SER A 49 -0.66 -2.27 -16.22
CA SER A 49 -0.09 -2.79 -17.45
C SER A 49 0.01 -1.69 -18.49
N MET A 50 1.24 -1.21 -18.75
CA MET A 50 1.55 -0.30 -19.86
C MET A 50 2.66 -0.92 -20.74
N PRO A 51 2.31 -1.68 -21.80
CA PRO A 51 3.28 -2.41 -22.61
C PRO A 51 4.25 -1.48 -23.37
N ILE A 52 3.85 -0.26 -23.68
CA ILE A 52 4.61 0.68 -24.53
C ILE A 52 5.73 1.38 -23.76
N PHE A 53 5.55 1.66 -22.47
CA PHE A 53 6.49 2.46 -21.67
C PHE A 53 7.41 1.64 -20.76
N ARG A 54 7.34 0.32 -20.85
CA ARG A 54 8.09 -0.60 -19.97
C ARG A 54 9.61 -0.60 -20.21
N ASN A 55 10.04 -0.05 -21.35
CA ASN A 55 11.45 0.00 -21.75
C ASN A 55 12.19 1.25 -21.26
N LEU A 56 11.48 2.28 -20.75
CA LEU A 56 12.12 3.48 -20.19
C LEU A 56 12.36 3.28 -18.68
N PRO A 57 13.62 3.37 -18.19
CA PRO A 57 13.95 3.06 -16.80
C PRO A 57 13.26 3.99 -15.79
N PHE A 58 13.14 5.28 -16.09
CA PHE A 58 12.46 6.26 -15.23
C PHE A 58 10.96 6.01 -15.15
N VAL A 59 10.31 5.85 -16.31
CA VAL A 59 8.87 5.65 -16.40
C VAL A 59 8.48 4.32 -15.73
N ARG A 60 9.26 3.26 -15.98
CA ARG A 60 9.13 1.97 -15.29
C ARG A 60 9.24 2.13 -13.77
N GLY A 61 10.25 2.86 -13.28
CA GLY A 61 10.46 3.09 -11.84
C GLY A 61 9.27 3.80 -11.19
N MET A 62 8.78 4.88 -11.82
CA MET A 62 7.60 5.63 -11.36
C MET A 62 6.38 4.73 -11.21
N PHE A 63 6.09 3.86 -12.19
CA PHE A 63 4.96 2.94 -12.10
C PHE A 63 5.12 1.92 -10.97
N VAL A 64 6.32 1.35 -10.78
CA VAL A 64 6.56 0.41 -9.68
C VAL A 64 6.37 1.08 -8.31
N ILE A 65 6.80 2.33 -8.19
CA ILE A 65 6.60 3.13 -6.97
C ILE A 65 5.11 3.41 -6.76
N LEU A 66 4.37 3.82 -7.79
CA LEU A 66 2.93 4.06 -7.72
C LEU A 66 2.15 2.79 -7.33
N GLU A 67 2.44 1.65 -7.96
CA GLU A 67 1.84 0.36 -7.61
C GLU A 67 2.11 0.01 -6.14
N SER A 68 3.37 0.19 -5.70
CA SER A 68 3.77 -0.09 -4.32
C SER A 68 3.09 0.86 -3.33
N LEU A 69 2.94 2.14 -3.68
CA LEU A 69 2.26 3.14 -2.86
C LEU A 69 0.76 2.83 -2.72
N ILE A 70 0.09 2.50 -3.83
CA ILE A 70 -1.33 2.13 -3.82
C ILE A 70 -1.55 0.90 -2.94
N LEU A 71 -0.71 -0.13 -3.11
CA LEU A 71 -0.80 -1.36 -2.30
C LEU A 71 -0.50 -1.09 -0.82
N GLY A 72 0.56 -0.33 -0.53
CA GLY A 72 0.92 0.06 0.84
C GLY A 72 -0.19 0.86 1.52
N PHE A 73 -0.80 1.81 0.81
CA PHE A 73 -1.90 2.62 1.33
C PHE A 73 -3.15 1.78 1.62
N ARG A 74 -3.48 0.82 0.75
CA ARG A 74 -4.56 -0.15 1.00
C ARG A 74 -4.29 -1.02 2.23
N GLY A 75 -3.06 -1.49 2.39
CA GLY A 75 -2.64 -2.26 3.56
C GLY A 75 -2.77 -1.45 4.86
N LEU A 76 -2.27 -0.22 4.87
CA LEU A 76 -2.38 0.70 6.01
C LEU A 76 -3.85 1.00 6.35
N THR A 77 -4.64 1.35 5.35
CA THR A 77 -6.08 1.60 5.47
C THR A 77 -6.79 0.40 6.10
N TYR A 78 -6.59 -0.79 5.56
CA TYR A 78 -7.21 -2.01 6.10
C TYR A 78 -6.78 -2.25 7.56
N SER A 79 -5.48 -2.13 7.85
CA SER A 79 -4.99 -2.32 9.21
C SER A 79 -5.55 -1.32 10.21
N SER A 80 -5.75 -0.07 9.78
CA SER A 80 -6.38 0.95 10.61
C SER A 80 -7.85 0.63 10.90
N LEU A 81 -8.61 0.19 9.90
CA LEU A 81 -10.03 -0.17 10.09
C LEU A 81 -10.18 -1.36 11.05
N VAL A 82 -9.32 -2.36 10.91
CA VAL A 82 -9.29 -3.52 11.79
C VAL A 82 -8.89 -3.13 13.21
N ALA A 83 -7.84 -2.31 13.37
CA ALA A 83 -7.39 -1.84 14.68
C ALA A 83 -8.44 -0.96 15.39
N SER A 84 -9.26 -0.23 14.64
CA SER A 84 -10.38 0.57 15.19
C SER A 84 -11.64 -0.24 15.46
N GLY A 85 -11.71 -1.52 15.03
CA GLY A 85 -12.94 -2.31 15.09
C GLY A 85 -14.04 -1.85 14.12
N ALA A 86 -13.69 -1.02 13.13
CA ALA A 86 -14.58 -0.41 12.14
C ALA A 86 -14.40 -1.08 10.76
N GLU A 87 -14.33 -2.42 10.73
CA GLU A 87 -13.96 -3.20 9.54
C GLU A 87 -14.89 -2.96 8.32
N ASP A 88 -16.15 -2.58 8.57
CA ASP A 88 -17.16 -2.30 7.53
C ASP A 88 -17.23 -0.83 7.10
N GLU A 89 -16.42 0.06 7.68
CA GLU A 89 -16.44 1.48 7.34
C GLU A 89 -15.73 1.74 6.00
N LYS A 90 -16.48 2.27 5.03
CA LYS A 90 -15.92 2.64 3.73
C LYS A 90 -15.22 3.98 3.85
N ILE A 91 -13.90 3.98 3.65
CA ILE A 91 -13.14 5.22 3.55
C ILE A 91 -13.54 5.96 2.28
N ASP A 92 -13.98 7.20 2.44
CA ASP A 92 -14.21 8.10 1.33
C ASP A 92 -12.87 8.61 0.76
N LEU A 93 -12.56 8.19 -0.46
CA LEU A 93 -11.34 8.55 -1.16
C LEU A 93 -11.22 10.06 -1.39
N VAL A 94 -12.34 10.77 -1.57
CA VAL A 94 -12.33 12.23 -1.76
C VAL A 94 -11.82 12.91 -0.50
N SER A 95 -12.35 12.52 0.67
CA SER A 95 -11.91 13.03 1.97
C SER A 95 -10.41 12.79 2.21
N VAL A 96 -9.89 11.62 1.82
CA VAL A 96 -8.45 11.32 1.92
C VAL A 96 -7.63 12.23 1.02
N VAL A 97 -8.03 12.42 -0.25
CA VAL A 97 -7.28 13.27 -1.18
C VAL A 97 -7.28 14.73 -0.72
N VAL A 98 -8.42 15.23 -0.26
CA VAL A 98 -8.56 16.60 0.26
C VAL A 98 -7.68 16.80 1.50
N SER A 99 -7.68 15.85 2.45
CA SER A 99 -6.86 15.97 3.66
C SER A 99 -5.36 15.96 3.35
N VAL A 100 -4.92 15.10 2.43
CA VAL A 100 -3.52 15.05 1.97
C VAL A 100 -3.13 16.36 1.28
N LEU A 101 -3.95 16.85 0.34
CA LEU A 101 -3.67 18.11 -0.36
C LEU A 101 -3.63 19.31 0.58
N LEU A 102 -4.55 19.38 1.54
CA LEU A 102 -4.56 20.42 2.56
C LEU A 102 -3.30 20.36 3.41
N GLY A 103 -2.92 19.17 3.89
CA GLY A 103 -1.71 18.98 4.71
C GLY A 103 -0.42 19.35 3.98
N VAL A 104 -0.30 18.94 2.71
CA VAL A 104 0.84 19.32 1.87
C VAL A 104 0.87 20.82 1.61
N SER A 105 -0.28 21.42 1.30
CA SER A 105 -0.37 22.87 1.07
C SER A 105 0.00 23.68 2.31
N PHE A 106 -0.44 23.21 3.48
CA PHE A 106 -0.11 23.81 4.76
C PHE A 106 1.38 23.69 5.09
N ALA A 107 1.96 22.51 4.87
CA ALA A 107 3.40 22.28 5.04
C ALA A 107 4.23 23.18 4.11
N VAL A 108 3.87 23.27 2.82
CA VAL A 108 4.55 24.16 1.88
C VAL A 108 4.40 25.62 2.29
N GLY A 109 3.19 26.03 2.69
CA GLY A 109 2.92 27.38 3.16
C GLY A 109 3.76 27.77 4.37
N ILE A 110 3.89 26.89 5.36
CA ILE A 110 4.69 27.19 6.56
C ILE A 110 6.19 27.14 6.25
N PHE A 111 6.68 26.03 5.68
CA PHE A 111 8.12 25.79 5.61
C PHE A 111 8.83 26.49 4.44
N PHE A 112 8.10 26.88 3.40
CA PHE A 112 8.70 27.53 2.22
C PHE A 112 8.28 28.98 2.05
N ILE A 113 7.11 29.39 2.55
CA ILE A 113 6.63 30.78 2.43
C ILE A 113 6.86 31.57 3.72
N LEU A 114 6.76 30.96 4.90
CA LEU A 114 6.77 31.65 6.19
C LEU A 114 8.14 31.75 6.91
N PRO A 115 9.25 31.49 6.19
CA PRO A 115 10.50 30.86 6.67
C PRO A 115 10.55 30.33 8.12
#